data_AF-A0A0F9A064-F1
#
_entry.id   AF-A0A0F9A064-F1
#
_cell.length_a   1.000
_cell.length_b   1.000
_cell.length_c   1.000
_cell.angle_alpha   90.00
_cell.angle_beta   90.00
_cell.angle_gamma   90.00
#
_symmetry.space_group_name_H-M   'P 1'
#
loop_
_entity.id
_entity.type
_entity.pdbx_description
1 polymer ?
#
loop_
_entity_poly.entity_id
_entity_poly.type
_entity_poly.pdbx_seq_one_letter_code
_entity_poly.pdbx_strand_id
1 'polypeptide(L)'
;MDRAYRAFFRRVKRGEKPGYPRFRSRRRYDSYTFLHHGKGCGLSGHHLRVQGVGLVKVKLHRPVGGEVKTVSLKREAGHWYACFSVACEPKPLPEVHTATGIDVGLTSFAVLSNGKHIPNPRYYRNGQAALRVANR
;
A
#
# COMPACT_ATOMS: atom_id res chain seq x y z
N MET A 1 -11.47 -19.27 -10.05
CA MET A 1 -11.04 -20.43 -10.87
C MET A 1 -11.89 -20.55 -12.13
N ASP A 2 -13.21 -20.36 -12.01
CA ASP A 2 -14.18 -20.34 -13.11
C ASP A 2 -13.76 -19.51 -14.34
N ARG A 3 -13.39 -18.22 -14.19
CA ARG A 3 -12.90 -17.38 -15.31
C ARG A 3 -11.71 -18.00 -16.07
N ALA A 4 -10.79 -18.67 -15.36
CA ALA A 4 -9.62 -19.28 -15.99
C ALA A 4 -9.99 -20.54 -16.79
N TYR A 5 -10.91 -21.36 -16.28
CA TYR A 5 -11.45 -22.51 -17.02
C TYR A 5 -12.30 -22.09 -18.22
N ARG A 6 -13.15 -21.05 -18.09
CA ARG A 6 -13.88 -20.48 -19.23
C ARG A 6 -12.93 -20.02 -20.34
N ALA A 7 -11.82 -19.35 -19.98
CA ALA A 7 -10.81 -18.93 -20.94
C ALA A 7 -10.05 -20.12 -21.57
N PHE A 8 -9.74 -21.15 -20.78
CA PHE A 8 -9.13 -22.40 -21.26
C PHE A 8 -10.01 -23.09 -22.31
N PHE A 9 -11.27 -23.38 -21.98
CA PHE A 9 -12.18 -24.06 -22.91
C PHE A 9 -12.50 -23.22 -24.15
N ARG A 10 -12.59 -21.89 -24.03
CA ARG A 10 -12.73 -21.01 -25.19
C ARG A 10 -11.55 -21.15 -26.16
N ARG A 11 -10.33 -21.26 -25.66
CA ARG A 11 -9.11 -21.43 -26.48
C ARG A 11 -9.03 -22.82 -27.10
N VAL A 12 -9.41 -23.87 -26.35
CA VAL A 12 -9.57 -25.24 -26.88
C VAL A 12 -10.52 -25.24 -28.08
N LYS A 13 -11.71 -24.63 -27.95
CA LYS A 13 -12.70 -24.54 -29.02
C LYS A 13 -12.22 -23.78 -30.27
N ARG A 14 -11.28 -22.84 -30.10
CA ARG A 14 -10.71 -22.04 -31.21
C ARG A 14 -9.50 -22.68 -31.87
N GLY A 15 -9.07 -23.88 -31.44
CA GLY A 15 -7.87 -24.54 -31.97
C GLY A 15 -6.56 -23.85 -31.58
N GLU A 16 -6.59 -22.93 -30.61
CA GLU A 16 -5.36 -22.30 -30.09
C GLU A 16 -4.62 -23.27 -29.16
N LYS A 17 -3.39 -22.94 -28.76
CA LYS A 17 -2.65 -23.68 -27.72
C LYS A 17 -2.95 -23.10 -26.32
N PRO A 18 -3.92 -23.64 -25.55
CA PRO A 18 -4.23 -23.14 -24.21
C PRO A 18 -3.20 -23.59 -23.17
N GLY A 19 -2.86 -22.70 -22.24
CA GLY A 19 -2.25 -23.09 -20.98
C GLY A 19 -3.32 -23.56 -19.99
N TYR A 20 -3.10 -24.69 -19.32
CA TYR A 20 -4.04 -25.22 -18.32
C TYR A 20 -4.20 -24.23 -17.15
N PRO A 21 -5.43 -24.02 -16.62
CA PRO A 21 -5.64 -23.18 -15.44
C PRO A 21 -4.80 -23.67 -14.26
N ARG A 22 -3.98 -22.81 -13.69
CA ARG A 22 -3.19 -23.13 -12.49
C ARG A 22 -3.72 -22.39 -11.28
N PHE A 23 -3.66 -23.02 -10.11
CA PHE A 23 -3.84 -22.32 -8.85
C PHE A 23 -2.82 -21.18 -8.76
N ARG A 24 -3.26 -20.04 -8.22
CA ARG A 24 -2.35 -18.91 -8.03
C ARG A 24 -1.39 -19.24 -6.89
N SER A 25 -0.09 -19.09 -7.14
CA SER A 25 0.95 -19.31 -6.13
C SER A 25 0.72 -18.42 -4.91
N ARG A 26 0.98 -18.96 -3.72
CA ARG A 26 1.01 -18.19 -2.46
C ARG A 26 1.99 -17.01 -2.51
N ARG A 27 3.04 -17.11 -3.34
CA ARG A 27 4.04 -16.04 -3.54
C ARG A 27 3.53 -14.90 -4.44
N ARG A 28 2.37 -15.04 -5.07
CA ARG A 28 1.85 -14.04 -6.01
C ARG A 28 1.18 -12.86 -5.32
N TYR A 29 0.75 -13.04 -4.08
CA TYR A 29 0.06 -12.03 -3.31
C TYR A 29 0.79 -11.81 -2.00
N ASP A 30 1.17 -10.56 -1.81
CA ASP A 30 1.72 -10.07 -0.55
C ASP A 30 0.69 -9.26 0.23
N SER A 31 -0.55 -9.11 -0.27
CA SER A 31 -1.59 -8.40 0.46
C SER A 31 -2.96 -9.05 0.36
N TYR A 32 -3.76 -8.85 1.39
CA TYR A 32 -5.18 -9.23 1.45
C TYR A 32 -5.99 -8.12 2.10
N THR A 33 -7.10 -7.72 1.48
CA THR A 33 -7.92 -6.59 1.92
C THR A 33 -9.29 -7.04 2.37
N PHE A 34 -9.64 -6.67 3.60
CA PHE A 34 -11.00 -6.74 4.13
C PHE A 34 -11.72 -5.42 3.80
N LEU A 35 -12.77 -5.53 2.99
CA LEU A 35 -13.52 -4.38 2.46
C LEU A 35 -14.37 -3.66 3.50
N HIS A 36 -14.66 -4.30 4.63
CA HIS A 36 -15.44 -3.72 5.71
C HIS A 36 -14.77 -4.05 7.05
N HIS A 37 -14.38 -3.02 7.79
CA HIS A 37 -13.92 -3.18 9.17
C HIS A 37 -15.02 -3.83 10.03
N GLY A 38 -14.62 -4.67 10.97
CA GLY A 38 -15.51 -5.47 11.81
C GLY A 38 -16.01 -6.76 11.14
N LYS A 39 -16.10 -6.82 9.80
CA LYS A 39 -16.45 -8.04 9.06
C LYS A 39 -15.22 -8.84 8.71
N GLY A 40 -14.86 -9.75 9.61
CA GLY A 40 -13.71 -10.65 9.46
C GLY A 40 -12.37 -10.00 9.78
N CYS A 41 -12.25 -8.67 9.80
CA CYS A 41 -11.08 -7.99 10.32
C CYS A 41 -11.46 -6.72 11.10
N GLY A 42 -11.09 -6.64 12.37
CA GLY A 42 -11.51 -5.56 13.26
C GLY A 42 -10.44 -5.21 14.30
N LEU A 43 -10.21 -3.92 14.48
CA LEU A 43 -9.27 -3.37 15.47
C LEU A 43 -9.98 -3.16 16.80
N SER A 44 -9.39 -3.64 17.89
CA SER A 44 -9.84 -3.44 19.27
C SER A 44 -8.62 -3.10 20.12
N GLY A 45 -8.47 -1.82 20.48
CA GLY A 45 -7.29 -1.31 21.16
C GLY A 45 -6.00 -1.61 20.37
N HIS A 46 -5.10 -2.38 20.98
CA HIS A 46 -3.83 -2.83 20.37
C HIS A 46 -3.90 -4.23 19.77
N HIS A 47 -5.11 -4.77 19.54
CA HIS A 47 -5.29 -6.09 18.94
C HIS A 47 -6.14 -5.99 17.68
N LEU A 48 -5.75 -6.72 16.64
CA LEU A 48 -6.47 -6.88 15.41
C LEU A 48 -7.04 -8.30 15.36
N ARG A 49 -8.37 -8.43 15.40
CA ARG A 49 -9.04 -9.70 15.12
C ARG A 49 -9.01 -9.93 13.62
N VAL A 50 -8.50 -11.07 13.19
CA VAL A 50 -8.45 -11.49 11.78
C VAL A 50 -9.11 -12.86 11.65
N GLN A 51 -10.10 -12.98 10.79
CA GLN A 51 -10.82 -14.22 10.52
C GLN A 51 -9.86 -15.29 9.99
N GLY A 52 -9.93 -16.49 10.57
CA GLY A 52 -9.03 -17.61 10.25
C GLY A 52 -7.66 -17.54 10.93
N VAL A 53 -7.32 -16.45 11.62
CA VAL A 53 -6.03 -16.30 12.34
C VAL A 53 -6.26 -16.09 13.84
N GLY A 54 -7.26 -15.30 14.24
CA GLY A 54 -7.54 -14.95 15.63
C GLY A 54 -7.13 -13.52 15.97
N LEU A 55 -6.84 -13.26 17.25
CA LEU A 55 -6.40 -11.96 17.74
C LEU A 55 -4.88 -11.81 17.56
N VAL A 56 -4.46 -10.74 16.90
CA VAL A 56 -3.06 -10.43 16.64
C VAL A 56 -2.72 -9.11 17.31
N LYS A 57 -1.68 -9.08 18.16
CA LYS A 57 -1.20 -7.82 18.73
C LYS A 57 -0.61 -6.94 17.62
N VAL A 58 -1.02 -5.69 17.54
CA VAL A 58 -0.56 -4.71 16.56
C VAL A 58 0.13 -3.53 17.24
N LYS A 59 1.28 -3.13 16.71
CA LYS A 59 1.93 -1.87 17.07
C LYS A 59 1.36 -0.77 16.20
N LEU A 60 0.47 0.03 16.75
CA LEU A 60 -0.09 1.19 16.04
C LEU A 60 0.96 2.30 15.99
N HIS A 61 1.32 2.75 14.78
CA HIS A 61 2.25 3.88 14.61
C HIS A 61 1.62 5.22 14.98
N ARG A 62 0.29 5.31 14.90
CA ARG A 62 -0.53 6.45 15.33
C ARG A 62 -1.93 5.97 15.76
N PRO A 63 -2.64 6.74 16.61
CA PRO A 63 -4.05 6.51 16.88
C PRO A 63 -4.90 6.58 15.60
N VAL A 64 -5.96 5.79 15.53
CA VAL A 64 -6.93 5.82 14.42
C VAL A 64 -7.95 6.92 14.71
N GLY A 65 -7.87 8.04 13.98
CA GLY A 65 -8.67 9.25 14.22
C GLY A 65 -10.00 9.34 13.48
N GLY A 66 -10.60 8.23 13.05
CA GLY A 66 -11.84 8.23 12.27
C GLY A 66 -12.43 6.84 12.06
N GLU A 67 -13.45 6.74 11.22
CA GLU A 67 -14.09 5.46 10.90
C GLU A 67 -13.21 4.63 9.96
N VAL A 68 -12.79 3.45 10.39
CA VAL A 68 -12.04 2.54 9.51
C VAL A 68 -12.99 1.93 8.49
N LYS A 69 -12.74 2.15 7.20
CA LYS A 69 -13.50 1.52 6.12
C LYS A 69 -12.96 0.15 5.77
N THR A 70 -11.65 0.07 5.49
CA THR A 70 -11.00 -1.16 5.03
C THR A 70 -9.74 -1.45 5.81
N VAL A 71 -9.41 -2.73 5.96
CA VAL A 71 -8.14 -3.18 6.55
C VAL A 71 -7.39 -4.05 5.53
N SER A 72 -6.19 -3.65 5.16
CA SER A 72 -5.31 -4.43 4.30
C SER A 72 -4.17 -5.02 5.11
N LEU A 73 -4.04 -6.34 5.11
CA LEU A 73 -2.86 -7.03 5.64
C LEU A 73 -1.85 -7.13 4.50
N LYS A 74 -0.67 -6.52 4.67
CA LYS A 74 0.41 -6.53 3.68
C LYS A 74 1.65 -7.17 4.28
N ARG A 75 2.30 -8.06 3.53
CA ARG A 75 3.61 -8.60 3.81
C ARG A 75 4.64 -7.85 2.97
N GLU A 76 5.64 -7.27 3.60
CA GLU A 76 6.69 -6.53 2.90
C GLU A 76 7.97 -6.60 3.72
N ALA A 77 9.11 -6.83 3.06
CA ALA A 77 10.42 -6.92 3.70
C ALA A 77 10.45 -7.88 4.92
N GLY A 78 9.75 -9.01 4.86
CA GLY A 78 9.68 -10.00 5.94
C GLY A 78 8.72 -9.64 7.10
N HIS A 79 8.09 -8.48 7.05
CA HIS A 79 7.16 -8.02 8.08
C HIS A 79 5.71 -8.01 7.60
N TRP A 80 4.78 -8.08 8.56
CA TRP A 80 3.36 -7.89 8.32
C TRP A 80 2.91 -6.52 8.81
N TYR A 81 2.15 -5.83 7.97
CA TYR A 81 1.59 -4.52 8.22
C TYR A 81 0.07 -4.60 8.11
N ALA A 82 -0.63 -3.93 9.03
CA ALA A 82 -2.06 -3.66 8.93
C ALA A 82 -2.24 -2.22 8.48
N CYS A 83 -2.70 -2.03 7.23
CA CYS A 83 -2.99 -0.73 6.65
C CYS A 83 -4.48 -0.44 6.79
N PHE A 84 -4.81 0.67 7.46
CA PHE A 84 -6.18 1.10 7.70
C PHE A 84 -6.52 2.26 6.77
N SER A 85 -7.57 2.10 5.96
CA SER A 85 -8.18 3.24 5.26
C SER A 85 -9.26 3.81 6.14
N VAL A 86 -9.14 5.08 6.48
CA VAL A 86 -9.97 5.74 7.49
C VAL A 86 -10.70 6.90 6.83
N ALA A 87 -12.02 6.94 6.98
CA ALA A 87 -12.82 8.10 6.68
C ALA A 87 -12.72 9.08 7.85
N CYS A 88 -12.34 10.32 7.56
CA CYS A 88 -12.27 11.40 8.54
C CYS A 88 -12.74 12.70 7.88
N GLU A 89 -13.40 13.55 8.65
CA GLU A 89 -13.75 14.88 8.19
C GLU A 89 -12.49 15.72 7.97
N PRO A 90 -12.41 16.48 6.86
CA PRO A 90 -11.32 17.41 6.67
C PRO A 90 -11.38 18.47 7.76
N LYS A 91 -10.27 18.63 8.51
CA LYS A 91 -10.13 19.74 9.45
C LYS A 91 -9.44 20.89 8.71
N PRO A 92 -10.18 21.94 8.28
CA PRO A 92 -9.57 23.07 7.61
C PRO A 92 -8.55 23.72 8.54
N LEU A 93 -7.40 24.06 7.98
CA LEU A 93 -6.42 24.90 8.66
C LEU A 93 -6.89 26.36 8.58
N PRO A 94 -6.41 27.25 9.47
CA PRO A 94 -6.66 28.68 9.36
C PRO A 94 -6.32 29.17 7.95
N GLU A 95 -7.13 30.09 7.44
CA GLU A 95 -6.90 30.69 6.13
C GLU A 95 -5.59 31.46 6.14
N VAL A 96 -4.82 31.33 5.06
CA VAL A 96 -3.55 32.04 4.88
C VAL A 96 -3.64 32.81 3.57
N HIS A 97 -3.43 34.12 3.62
CA HIS A 97 -3.48 34.99 2.44
C HIS A 97 -2.15 35.07 1.67
N THR A 98 -1.20 34.18 1.97
CA THR A 98 0.09 34.11 1.29
C THR A 98 0.10 32.94 0.33
N ALA A 99 0.46 33.19 -0.93
CA ALA A 99 0.76 32.15 -1.91
C ALA A 99 2.28 32.00 -2.07
N THR A 100 2.76 30.79 -2.35
CA THR A 100 4.17 30.53 -2.69
C THR A 100 4.22 29.52 -3.82
N GLY A 101 4.89 29.88 -4.92
CA GLY A 101 5.16 28.96 -6.02
C GLY A 101 6.22 27.95 -5.60
N ILE A 102 6.06 26.69 -6.01
CA ILE A 102 7.00 25.61 -5.73
C ILE A 102 7.44 25.01 -7.07
N ASP A 103 8.73 25.12 -7.38
CA ASP A 103 9.36 24.40 -8.49
C ASP A 103 10.18 23.22 -7.96
N VAL A 104 9.96 22.02 -8.49
CA VAL A 104 10.60 20.77 -8.01
C VAL A 104 11.68 20.31 -8.98
N GLY A 105 12.85 19.95 -8.46
CA GLY A 105 14.03 19.72 -9.29
C GLY A 105 14.90 18.53 -8.88
N LEU A 106 15.91 18.26 -9.71
CA LEU A 106 16.93 17.23 -9.44
C LEU A 106 18.12 17.77 -8.64
N THR A 107 18.46 19.05 -8.83
CA THR A 107 19.56 19.75 -8.15
C THR A 107 19.17 20.16 -6.73
N SER A 108 18.05 20.87 -6.60
CA SER A 108 17.35 21.17 -5.33
C SER A 108 16.04 20.38 -5.28
N PHE A 109 15.62 19.93 -4.10
CA PHE A 109 14.34 19.23 -3.93
C PHE A 109 13.17 20.13 -4.33
N ALA A 110 13.19 21.37 -3.85
CA ALA A 110 12.23 22.38 -4.22
C ALA A 110 12.85 23.78 -4.14
N VAL A 111 12.45 24.67 -5.05
CA VAL A 111 12.74 26.10 -5.02
C VAL A 111 11.43 26.85 -4.84
N LEU A 112 11.37 27.72 -3.84
CA LEU A 112 10.20 28.51 -3.53
C LEU A 112 10.29 29.87 -4.24
N SER A 113 9.14 30.46 -4.59
CA SER A 113 9.08 31.78 -5.24
C SER A 113 9.67 32.93 -4.40
N ASN A 114 9.91 32.71 -3.10
CA ASN A 114 10.63 33.64 -2.22
C ASN A 114 12.16 33.46 -2.26
N GLY A 115 12.69 32.69 -3.21
CA GLY A 115 14.12 32.43 -3.38
C GLY A 115 14.70 31.38 -2.44
N LYS A 116 13.89 30.72 -1.59
CA LYS A 116 14.38 29.66 -0.70
C LYS A 116 14.58 28.36 -1.47
N HIS A 117 15.77 27.77 -1.32
CA HIS A 117 16.09 26.45 -1.85
C HIS A 117 16.01 25.38 -0.76
N ILE A 118 15.26 24.32 -1.02
CA ILE A 118 15.24 23.10 -0.20
C ILE A 118 16.20 22.10 -0.83
N PRO A 119 17.25 21.66 -0.12
CA PRO A 119 18.27 20.78 -0.69
C PRO A 119 17.71 19.39 -1.01
N ASN A 120 18.20 18.78 -2.10
CA ASN A 120 17.88 17.40 -2.41
C ASN A 120 18.71 16.45 -1.53
N PRO A 121 18.09 15.62 -0.66
CA PRO A 121 18.81 14.68 0.21
C PRO A 121 19.47 13.53 -0.56
N ARG A 122 19.14 13.34 -1.85
CA ARG A 122 19.74 12.34 -2.74
C ARG A 122 19.69 10.90 -2.21
N TYR A 123 18.64 10.56 -1.44
CA TYR A 123 18.48 9.23 -0.79
C TYR A 123 18.70 8.06 -1.76
N TYR A 124 18.13 8.14 -2.97
CA TYR A 124 18.28 7.08 -3.97
C TYR A 124 19.74 6.89 -4.39
N ARG A 125 20.46 7.98 -4.73
CA ARG A 125 21.88 7.92 -5.14
C ARG A 125 22.75 7.35 -4.02
N ASN A 126 22.53 7.79 -2.79
CA ASN A 126 23.30 7.33 -1.63
C ASN A 126 23.02 5.84 -1.31
N GLY A 127 21.78 5.40 -1.50
CA GLY A 127 21.37 4.00 -1.27
C GLY A 127 21.65 3.05 -2.43
N GLN A 128 21.99 3.55 -3.62
CA GLN A 128 22.06 2.74 -4.85
C GLN A 128 23.08 1.60 -4.78
N ALA A 129 24.23 1.83 -4.11
CA ALA A 129 25.24 0.79 -3.92
C ALA A 129 24.72 -0.36 -3.04
N ALA A 130 24.10 -0.03 -1.91
CA ALA A 130 23.50 -1.02 -1.01
C ALA A 130 22.35 -1.78 -1.67
N LEU A 131 21.48 -1.07 -2.40
CA LEU A 131 20.35 -1.66 -3.12
C LEU A 131 20.79 -2.67 -4.19
N ARG A 132 21.89 -2.36 -4.90
CA ARG A 132 22.48 -3.27 -5.91
C ARG A 132 23.01 -4.56 -5.28
N VAL A 133 23.57 -4.50 -4.07
CA VAL A 133 24.02 -5.70 -3.34
C VAL A 133 22.81 -6.50 -2.86
N ALA A 134 21.79 -5.85 -2.32
CA ALA A 134 20.59 -6.52 -1.78
C ALA A 134 19.69 -7.18 -2.85
N ASN A 135 19.78 -6.75 -4.11
CA ASN A 135 19.01 -7.30 -5.24
C ASN A 135 19.77 -8.37 -6.05
N ARG A 136 20.96 -8.80 -5.61
CA ARG A 136 21.64 -9.98 -6.14
C ARG A 136 21.08 -11.25 -5.51
#